data_AF-A0A536H187-F1
#
_entry.id   AF-A0A536H187-F1
#
_cell.length_a   1.000
_cell.length_b   1.000
_cell.length_c   1.000
_cell.angle_alpha   90.00
_cell.angle_beta   90.00
_cell.angle_gamma   90.00
#
_symmetry.space_group_name_H-M   'P 1'
#
loop_
_entity.id
_entity.type
_entity.pdbx_description
1 polymer ?
#
loop_
_entity_poly.entity_id
_entity_poly.type
_entity_poly.pdbx_seq_one_letter_code
_entity_poly.pdbx_strand_id
1 'polypeptide(L)' 'MRSVIRYRTKPECAEENQRLVEKVYAELGSRDPGGIRYATLRLEDGVTFLHIFMTTPTPRETP' A
#
# COMPACT_ATOMS: atom_id res chain seq x y z
N MET A 1 -8.61 -4.87 -10.79
CA MET A 1 -9.48 -4.41 -9.69
C MET A 1 -8.90 -3.14 -9.10
N ARG A 2 -9.70 -2.19 -8.62
CA ARG A 2 -9.22 -1.00 -7.89
C ARG A 2 -9.88 -0.94 -6.51
N SER A 3 -9.06 -0.71 -5.48
CA SER A 3 -9.49 -0.60 -4.09
C SER A 3 -8.88 0.63 -3.44
N VAL A 4 -9.66 1.29 -2.59
CA VAL A 4 -9.22 2.45 -1.81
C VAL A 4 -9.59 2.20 -0.36
N ILE A 5 -8.59 2.28 0.53
CA ILE A 5 -8.75 2.07 1.97
C ILE A 5 -8.33 3.36 2.68
N ARG A 6 -9.19 3.88 3.54
CA ARG A 6 -8.90 5.02 4.41
C ARG A 6 -9.03 4.59 5.86
N TYR A 7 -8.01 4.85 6.67
CA TYR A 7 -8.05 4.63 8.10
C TYR A 7 -7.28 5.71 8.85
N ARG A 8 -7.51 5.76 10.16
CA ARG A 8 -6.80 6.62 11.09
C ARG A 8 -6.07 5.76 12.11
N THR A 9 -4.79 6.04 12.35
CA THR A 9 -4.03 5.39 13.41
C THR A 9 -4.31 6.05 14.76
N LYS A 10 -3.89 5.41 15.85
CA LYS A 10 -3.64 6.16 17.08
C LYS A 10 -2.50 7.17 16.83
N PRO A 11 -2.55 8.39 17.40
CA PRO A 11 -1.53 9.42 17.17
C PRO A 11 -0.10 8.94 17.44
N GLU A 12 0.09 8.20 18.52
CA GLU A 12 1.38 7.63 18.93
C GLU A 12 1.90 6.54 17.98
N CYS A 13 1.05 6.00 17.10
CA CYS A 13 1.40 4.94 16.17
C CYS A 13 1.64 5.43 14.73
N ALA A 14 1.46 6.72 14.43
CA ALA A 14 1.53 7.21 13.05
C ALA A 14 2.91 7.00 12.40
N GLU A 15 3.97 7.29 13.14
CA GLU A 15 5.35 7.09 12.68
C GLU A 15 5.67 5.60 12.48
N GLU A 16 5.25 4.75 13.41
CA GLU A 16 5.48 3.31 13.28
C GLU A 16 4.70 2.73 12.11
N ASN A 17 3.46 3.18 11.92
CA ASN A 17 2.65 2.79 10.77
C ASN A 17 3.34 3.17 9.45
N GLN A 18 3.89 4.37 9.35
CA GLN A 18 4.65 4.79 8.16
C GLN A 18 5.85 3.86 7.91
N ARG A 19 6.65 3.54 8.93
CA ARG A 19 7.79 2.61 8.80
C ARG A 19 7.36 1.21 8.36
N LEU A 20 6.24 0.71 8.86
CA LEU A 20 5.69 -0.59 8.45
C LEU A 20 5.23 -0.55 7.00
N VAL A 21 4.58 0.54 6.58
CA VAL A 21 4.21 0.76 5.18
C VAL A 21 5.45 0.75 4.29
N GLU A 22 6.50 1.49 4.62
CA GLU A 22 7.75 1.52 3.86
C GLU A 22 8.38 0.12 3.70
N LYS A 23 8.34 -0.71 4.75
CA LYS A 23 8.78 -2.12 4.68
C LYS A 23 7.96 -2.94 3.70
N VAL A 24 6.65 -2.74 3.64
CA VAL A 24 5.80 -3.39 2.62
C VAL A 24 6.23 -2.98 1.22
N TYR A 25 6.52 -1.71 0.97
CA TYR A 25 7.00 -1.27 -0.34
C TYR A 25 8.37 -1.87 -0.69
N ALA A 26 9.28 -1.98 0.28
CA ALA A 26 10.56 -2.65 0.07
C ALA A 26 10.38 -4.13 -0.32
N GLU A 27 9.47 -4.85 0.34
CA GLU A 27 9.16 -6.24 0.00
C GLU A 27 8.48 -6.37 -1.37
N LEU A 28 7.52 -5.50 -1.69
CA LEU A 28 6.83 -5.49 -2.98
C LEU A 28 7.82 -5.20 -4.14
N GLY A 29 8.73 -4.25 -3.94
CA GLY A 29 9.79 -3.95 -4.91
C GLY A 29 10.78 -5.09 -5.07
N SER A 30 11.10 -5.80 -3.98
CA SER A 30 12.01 -6.95 -4.03
C SER A 30 11.40 -8.19 -4.68
N ARG A 31 10.09 -8.43 -4.48
CA ARG A 31 9.40 -9.61 -5.02
C ARG A 31 8.88 -9.40 -6.42
N ASP A 32 8.64 -8.15 -6.81
CA ASP A 32 8.01 -7.73 -8.06
C ASP A 32 6.94 -8.71 -8.56
N PRO A 33 5.80 -8.83 -7.84
CA PRO A 33 4.77 -9.80 -8.19
C PRO A 33 4.09 -9.50 -9.54
N GLY A 34 4.43 -8.40 -10.20
CA GLY A 34 3.83 -7.98 -11.46
C GLY A 34 2.36 -7.59 -11.33
N GLY A 35 1.89 -6.76 -12.26
CA GLY A 35 0.46 -6.45 -12.39
C GLY A 35 -0.17 -5.74 -11.18
N ILE A 36 0.62 -5.21 -10.25
CA ILE A 36 0.14 -4.42 -9.12
C ILE A 36 0.65 -2.98 -9.19
N ARG A 37 -0.18 -2.03 -8.79
CA ARG A 37 0.22 -0.66 -8.49
C ARG A 37 -0.37 -0.29 -7.14
N TYR A 38 0.50 0.10 -6.23
CA TYR A 38 0.14 0.40 -4.85
C TYR A 38 0.69 1.78 -4.49
N ALA A 39 -0.14 2.60 -3.85
CA ALA A 39 0.25 3.92 -3.37
C ALA A 39 -0.36 4.16 -1.99
N THR A 40 0.41 4.79 -1.11
CA THR A 40 -0.02 5.16 0.24
C THR A 40 0.26 6.62 0.47
N LEU A 41 -0.72 7.35 0.98
CA LEU A 41 -0.65 8.78 1.27
C LEU A 41 -0.93 8.99 2.76
N ARG A 42 -0.09 9.78 3.42
CA ARG A 42 -0.35 10.32 4.77
C ARG A 42 -0.95 11.71 4.61
N LEU A 43 -2.11 11.96 5.22
CA LEU A 43 -2.79 13.25 5.13
C LEU A 43 -2.19 14.28 6.10
N GLU A 44 -2.58 15.55 5.92
CA GLU A 44 -2.07 16.69 6.70
C GLU A 44 -2.31 16.57 8.21
N ASP A 45 -3.32 15.81 8.64
CA ASP A 45 -3.57 15.54 10.06
C ASP A 45 -2.52 14.64 10.72
N GLY A 46 -1.59 14.10 9.93
CA GLY A 46 -0.46 13.30 10.39
C GLY A 46 -0.83 11.91 10.90
N VAL A 47 -2.11 11.54 10.94
CA VAL A 47 -2.59 10.27 11.53
C VAL A 47 -3.54 9.50 10.62
N THR A 48 -4.04 10.14 9.56
CA THR A 48 -4.89 9.51 8.55
C THR A 48 -4.07 9.06 7.36
N PHE A 49 -4.31 7.81 6.95
CA PHE A 49 -3.65 7.17 5.83
C PHE A 49 -4.67 6.75 4.78
N LEU A 50 -4.32 6.93 3.51
CA LEU A 50 -5.07 6.50 2.35
C LEU A 50 -4.23 5.53 1.52
N HIS A 51 -4.75 4.33 1.31
CA HIS A 51 -4.13 3.30 0.51
C HIS A 51 -4.92 3.13 -0.78
N ILE A 52 -4.21 3.17 -1.90
CA ILE A 52 -4.76 2.99 -3.24
C ILE A 52 -4.08 1.77 -3.83
N PHE A 53 -4.88 0.74 -4.13
CA PHE A 53 -4.40 -0.50 -4.70
C PHE A 53 -5.09 -0.74 -6.05
N MET A 54 -4.29 -1.06 -7.05
CA MET A 54 -4.76 -1.40 -8.39
C MET A 54 -4.07 -2.69 -8.83
N THR A 55 -4.87 -3.65 -9.28
CA THR A 55 -4.37 -4.83 -9.97
C THR A 55 -4.80 -4.78 -11.42
N THR A 56 -3.83 -4.95 -12.32
CA THR A 56 -4.12 -5.47 -13.65
C THR A 56 -4.18 -6.98 -13.55
N PRO A 57 -5.09 -7.65 -14.27
CA PRO A 57 -5.03 -9.10 -14.38
C PRO A 57 -3.64 -9.47 -14.91
N THR A 58 -2.89 -10.26 -14.16
CA THR A 58 -1.74 -10.97 -14.73
C THR A 58 -2.28 -11.93 -15.79
N PRO A 59 -1.68 -12.01 -17.00
CA PRO A 59 -2.04 -13.05 -17.94
C PRO A 59 -1.90 -14.39 -17.20
N ARG A 60 -2.96 -15.22 -17.25
CA ARG A 60 -2.86 -16.60 -16.76
C ARG A 60 -1.73 -17.24 -17.57
N GLU A 61 -0.64 -17.69 -16.93
CA GLU A 61 0.31 -18.57 -17.61
C GLU A 61 -0.49 -19.78 -18.10
N THR A 62 -0.56 -19.92 -19.43
CA THR A 62 -1.26 -21.00 -20.09
C THR A 62 -0.54 -22.31 -19.75
N PRO A 63 -1.25 -23.37 -19.28
CA PRO A 63 -0.63 -24.68 -19.10
C PRO A 63 -0.22 -25.32 -20.43
#